data_AF-A0A2E8NAH3-F1
#
_entry.id   AF-A0A2E8NAH3-F1
#
_cell.length_a   1.000
_cell.length_b   1.000
_cell.length_c   1.000
_cell.angle_alpha   90.00
_cell.angle_beta   90.00
_cell.angle_gamma   90.00
#
_symmetry.space_group_name_H-M   'P 1'
#
loop_
_entity.id
_entity.type
_entity.pdbx_description
1 polymer ?
#
loop_
_entity_poly.entity_id
_entity_poly.type
_entity_poly.pdbx_seq_one_letter_code
_entity_poly.pdbx_strand_id
1 'polypeptide(L)'
;MGADDERIVEVAWDDLPSTLEPDHLTSLWVPRLAAPIAAELQRFADLVAELRLRCPWDAEQTHTTLRPHLLEEAHEVLEALDAFDEASGEGSGALEEELGDLLFQVVFHARIAADDGRFDLADVARGIHDKLRHRHPHVFPPEPGEDTDALRPVSDSGDVLANWDAIKQAEKGRDSVLDGIPPTLPALAVAQKVARRAGGLDGAPLPPAAPLDLPGDDRGLGDLLLGLAASARSVGLDAEDALRGAVARYSAEVRAHEARHDDPGPT
;
A
#
# COMPACT_ATOMS: atom_id res chain seq x y z
N MET A 1 -23.51 -27.64 -33.86
CA MET A 1 -22.60 -28.29 -32.90
C MET A 1 -22.75 -29.78 -33.10
N GLY A 2 -21.65 -30.50 -33.28
CA GLY A 2 -21.62 -31.94 -33.55
C GLY A 2 -21.18 -32.35 -34.96
N ALA A 3 -20.14 -31.73 -35.53
CA ALA A 3 -19.43 -32.35 -36.64
C ALA A 3 -18.52 -33.47 -36.10
N ASP A 4 -18.26 -34.52 -36.88
CA ASP A 4 -17.48 -35.69 -36.43
C ASP A 4 -16.03 -35.33 -36.02
N ASP A 5 -15.56 -34.13 -36.36
CA ASP A 5 -14.26 -33.56 -36.07
C ASP A 5 -14.26 -32.42 -35.04
N GLU A 6 -15.40 -32.18 -34.34
CA GLU A 6 -15.46 -31.19 -33.27
C GLU A 6 -14.51 -31.55 -32.11
N ARG A 7 -13.67 -30.60 -31.71
CA ARG A 7 -12.76 -30.72 -30.58
C ARG A 7 -12.95 -29.55 -29.63
N ILE A 8 -13.26 -29.85 -28.38
CA ILE A 8 -13.28 -28.89 -27.28
C ILE A 8 -11.99 -29.07 -26.50
N VAL A 9 -11.21 -28.01 -26.37
CA VAL A 9 -9.95 -28.00 -25.62
C VAL A 9 -10.02 -26.89 -24.59
N GLU A 10 -9.88 -27.24 -23.31
CA GLU A 10 -9.65 -26.26 -22.25
C GLU A 10 -8.15 -25.97 -22.16
N VAL A 11 -7.79 -24.69 -22.21
CA VAL A 11 -6.40 -24.22 -22.20
C VAL A 11 -6.28 -23.04 -21.23
N ALA A 12 -5.14 -22.94 -20.54
CA ALA A 12 -4.81 -21.75 -19.77
C ALA A 12 -4.56 -20.57 -20.72
N TRP A 13 -4.82 -19.35 -20.25
CA TRP A 13 -4.69 -18.13 -21.07
C TRP A 13 -3.28 -17.97 -21.64
N ASP A 14 -2.25 -18.27 -20.84
CA ASP A 14 -0.83 -18.12 -21.22
C ASP A 14 -0.37 -19.21 -22.19
N ASP A 15 -1.05 -20.35 -22.21
CA ASP A 15 -0.76 -21.49 -23.09
C ASP A 15 -1.55 -21.45 -24.39
N LEU A 16 -2.48 -20.50 -24.54
CA LEU A 16 -3.31 -20.33 -25.72
C LEU A 16 -2.48 -20.22 -27.02
N PRO A 17 -1.35 -19.47 -27.08
CA PRO A 17 -0.54 -19.34 -28.29
C PRO A 17 0.22 -20.61 -28.68
N SER A 18 0.43 -21.54 -27.74
CA SER A 18 1.26 -22.74 -27.92
C SER A 18 0.45 -24.03 -28.03
N THR A 19 -0.78 -24.04 -27.53
CA THR A 19 -1.59 -25.27 -27.40
C THR A 19 -2.49 -25.53 -28.61
N LEU A 20 -2.82 -24.51 -29.39
CA LEU A 20 -3.75 -24.63 -30.50
C LEU A 20 -3.25 -23.83 -31.71
N GLU A 21 -3.32 -24.43 -32.91
CA GLU A 21 -3.20 -23.69 -34.17
C GLU A 21 -4.60 -23.27 -34.63
N PRO A 22 -5.02 -22.00 -34.44
CA PRO A 22 -6.36 -21.58 -34.77
C PRO A 22 -6.56 -21.52 -36.29
N ASP A 23 -7.75 -21.91 -36.73
CA ASP A 23 -8.22 -21.78 -38.10
C ASP A 23 -9.53 -20.97 -38.18
N HIS A 24 -10.11 -20.91 -39.38
CA HIS A 24 -11.34 -20.16 -39.65
C HIS A 24 -12.61 -20.75 -39.00
N LEU A 25 -12.54 -21.93 -38.38
CA LEU A 25 -13.64 -22.56 -37.64
C LEU A 25 -13.41 -22.57 -36.12
N THR A 26 -12.25 -22.08 -35.67
CA THR A 26 -11.90 -21.99 -34.25
C THR A 26 -12.71 -20.89 -33.57
N SER A 27 -13.44 -21.24 -32.51
CA SER A 27 -14.17 -20.30 -31.66
C SER A 27 -13.61 -20.31 -30.24
N LEU A 28 -13.33 -19.13 -29.69
CA LEU A 28 -12.92 -18.98 -28.30
C LEU A 28 -14.16 -18.70 -27.44
N TRP A 29 -14.41 -19.56 -26.47
CA TRP A 29 -15.40 -19.32 -25.44
C TRP A 29 -14.70 -18.97 -24.13
N VAL A 30 -14.90 -17.74 -23.66
CA VAL A 30 -14.42 -17.31 -22.35
C VAL A 30 -15.63 -17.29 -21.41
N PRO A 31 -15.72 -18.22 -20.43
CA PRO A 31 -16.91 -18.39 -19.59
C PRO A 31 -17.34 -17.12 -18.86
N ARG A 32 -16.37 -16.30 -18.48
CA ARG A 32 -16.57 -15.01 -17.85
C ARG A 32 -15.41 -14.11 -18.26
N LEU A 33 -15.70 -13.09 -19.07
CA LEU A 33 -14.74 -12.00 -19.26
C LEU A 33 -14.72 -11.19 -17.95
N ALA A 34 -13.52 -10.85 -17.47
CA ALA A 34 -13.41 -9.86 -16.40
C ALA A 34 -14.12 -8.58 -16.86
N ALA A 35 -14.93 -7.98 -15.99
CA ALA A 35 -15.49 -6.68 -16.29
C ALA A 35 -14.32 -5.69 -16.52
N PRO A 36 -14.40 -4.80 -17.52
CA PRO A 36 -13.34 -3.83 -17.74
C PRO A 36 -13.18 -2.99 -16.47
N ILE A 37 -11.97 -2.93 -15.90
CA ILE A 37 -11.67 -2.18 -14.68
C ILE A 37 -12.20 -0.74 -14.76
N ALA A 38 -12.03 -0.10 -15.92
CA ALA A 38 -12.53 1.25 -16.18
C ALA A 38 -14.06 1.37 -16.02
N ALA A 39 -14.82 0.35 -16.42
CA ALA A 39 -16.27 0.35 -16.29
C ALA A 39 -16.72 0.19 -14.83
N GLU A 40 -16.03 -0.62 -14.03
CA GLU A 40 -16.33 -0.78 -12.59
C GLU A 40 -16.00 0.50 -11.83
N LEU A 41 -14.81 1.06 -12.04
CA LEU A 41 -14.39 2.31 -11.40
C LEU A 41 -15.30 3.48 -11.77
N GLN A 42 -15.76 3.56 -13.02
CA GLN A 42 -16.71 4.59 -13.43
C GLN A 42 -18.05 4.44 -12.69
N ARG A 43 -18.61 3.23 -12.64
CA ARG A 43 -19.87 2.98 -11.92
C ARG A 43 -19.74 3.30 -10.43
N PHE A 44 -18.58 3.02 -9.85
CA PHE A 44 -18.32 3.35 -8.46
C PHE A 44 -18.23 4.87 -8.25
N ALA A 45 -17.49 5.59 -9.09
CA ALA A 45 -17.44 7.05 -9.03
C ALA A 45 -18.82 7.70 -9.20
N ASP A 46 -19.65 7.17 -10.10
CA ASP A 46 -21.03 7.61 -10.31
C ASP A 46 -21.91 7.35 -9.09
N LEU A 47 -21.76 6.19 -8.45
CA LEU A 47 -22.46 5.85 -7.20
C LEU A 47 -22.11 6.84 -6.09
N VAL A 48 -20.82 7.13 -5.87
CA VAL A 48 -20.38 8.10 -4.85
C VAL A 48 -20.91 9.50 -5.14
N ALA A 49 -21.00 9.90 -6.42
CA ALA A 49 -21.63 11.15 -6.82
C ALA A 49 -23.13 11.17 -6.47
N GLU A 50 -23.87 10.09 -6.77
CA GLU A 50 -25.29 9.96 -6.44
C GLU A 50 -25.52 9.98 -4.92
N LEU A 51 -24.67 9.31 -4.14
CA LEU A 51 -24.71 9.31 -2.67
C LEU A 51 -24.56 10.73 -2.13
N ARG A 52 -23.56 11.50 -2.58
CA ARG A 52 -23.40 12.90 -2.16
C ARG A 52 -24.56 13.81 -2.55
N LEU A 53 -25.28 13.48 -3.62
CA LEU A 53 -26.46 14.26 -4.04
C LEU A 53 -27.70 13.94 -3.22
N ARG A 54 -27.85 12.69 -2.75
CA ARG A 54 -29.14 12.19 -2.21
C ARG A 54 -29.10 11.74 -0.76
N CYS A 55 -27.93 11.42 -0.22
CA CYS A 55 -27.75 11.05 1.17
C CYS A 55 -27.28 12.28 1.96
N PRO A 56 -28.05 12.75 2.95
CA PRO A 56 -27.68 13.92 3.76
C PRO A 56 -26.34 13.77 4.47
N TRP A 57 -26.04 12.57 4.97
CA TRP A 57 -24.78 12.31 5.66
C TRP A 57 -23.59 12.44 4.69
N ASP A 58 -23.68 11.84 3.50
CA ASP A 58 -22.61 11.91 2.50
C ASP A 58 -22.42 13.33 1.97
N ALA A 59 -23.52 14.09 1.80
CA ALA A 59 -23.49 15.47 1.34
C ALA A 59 -22.74 16.41 2.31
N GLU A 60 -22.90 16.19 3.62
CA GLU A 60 -22.27 17.02 4.67
C GLU A 60 -20.78 16.70 4.88
N GLN A 61 -20.28 15.59 4.34
CA GLN A 61 -18.87 15.21 4.52
C GLN A 61 -17.90 16.16 3.82
N THR A 62 -16.77 16.39 4.49
CA THR A 62 -15.63 17.18 4.03
C THR A 62 -14.33 16.37 4.15
N HIS A 63 -13.25 16.85 3.54
CA HIS A 63 -11.93 16.23 3.73
C HIS A 63 -11.52 16.07 5.21
N THR A 64 -11.96 16.98 6.07
CA THR A 64 -11.57 16.99 7.49
C THR A 64 -12.40 16.00 8.31
N THR A 65 -13.71 15.89 8.03
CA THR A 65 -14.60 14.96 8.76
C THR A 65 -14.33 13.50 8.41
N LEU A 66 -13.79 13.23 7.21
CA LEU A 66 -13.44 11.88 6.76
C LEU A 66 -12.05 11.40 7.24
N ARG A 67 -11.20 12.25 7.83
CA ARG A 67 -9.85 11.83 8.26
C ARG A 67 -9.83 10.63 9.23
N PRO A 68 -10.72 10.55 10.25
CA PRO A 68 -10.74 9.42 11.16
C PRO A 68 -11.06 8.12 10.41
N HIS A 69 -12.07 8.14 9.55
CA HIS A 69 -12.48 7.01 8.72
C HIS A 69 -11.32 6.54 7.82
N LEU A 70 -10.66 7.45 7.09
CA LEU A 70 -9.48 7.09 6.30
C LEU A 70 -8.37 6.42 7.13
N LEU A 71 -8.19 6.82 8.38
CA LEU A 71 -7.22 6.19 9.26
C LEU A 71 -7.69 4.81 9.72
N GLU A 72 -8.98 4.66 10.00
CA GLU A 72 -9.64 3.40 10.36
C GLU A 72 -9.50 2.37 9.23
N GLU A 73 -9.95 2.69 8.01
CA GLU A 73 -9.84 1.78 6.86
C GLU A 73 -8.37 1.38 6.59
N ALA A 74 -7.45 2.32 6.78
CA ALA A 74 -6.02 2.03 6.60
C ALA A 74 -5.49 1.04 7.66
N HIS A 75 -6.04 1.04 8.87
CA HIS A 75 -5.69 0.05 9.90
C HIS A 75 -6.42 -1.27 9.70
N GLU A 76 -7.65 -1.26 9.19
CA GLU A 76 -8.38 -2.49 8.88
C GLU A 76 -7.73 -3.25 7.72
N VAL A 77 -7.22 -2.55 6.69
CA VAL A 77 -6.34 -3.16 5.68
C VAL A 77 -5.10 -3.79 6.31
N LEU A 78 -4.47 -3.14 7.29
CA LEU A 78 -3.32 -3.71 7.99
C LEU A 78 -3.68 -4.94 8.82
N GLU A 79 -4.86 -4.95 9.45
CA GLU A 79 -5.38 -6.12 10.17
C GLU A 79 -5.66 -7.28 9.22
N ALA A 80 -6.27 -7.01 8.06
CA ALA A 80 -6.48 -8.03 7.03
C ALA A 80 -5.16 -8.61 6.49
N LEU A 81 -4.14 -7.77 6.32
CA LEU A 81 -2.78 -8.22 5.94
C LEU A 81 -2.10 -9.03 7.05
N ASP A 82 -2.26 -8.65 8.32
CA ASP A 82 -1.70 -9.39 9.46
C ASP A 82 -2.32 -10.81 9.57
N ALA A 83 -3.56 -10.97 9.11
CA ALA A 83 -4.27 -12.25 9.05
C ALA A 83 -4.10 -13.01 7.72
N PHE A 84 -3.42 -12.43 6.72
CA PHE A 84 -3.28 -13.02 5.39
C PHE A 84 -2.22 -14.12 5.36
N ASP A 85 -2.58 -15.30 4.87
CA ASP A 85 -1.63 -16.39 4.65
C ASP A 85 -1.17 -16.41 3.17
N GLU A 86 0.06 -15.98 2.94
CA GLU A 86 0.67 -15.88 1.60
C GLU A 86 0.77 -17.23 0.85
N ALA A 87 0.84 -18.35 1.56
CA ALA A 87 1.02 -19.67 0.93
C ALA A 87 -0.30 -20.29 0.45
N SER A 88 -1.37 -20.08 1.20
CA SER A 88 -2.70 -20.64 0.94
C SER A 88 -3.67 -19.63 0.31
N GLY A 89 -3.40 -18.32 0.46
CA GLY A 89 -4.32 -17.25 0.10
C GLY A 89 -5.50 -17.08 1.07
N GLU A 90 -5.49 -17.76 2.22
CA GLU A 90 -6.48 -17.54 3.27
C GLU A 90 -6.43 -16.07 3.73
N GLY A 91 -7.59 -15.44 3.90
CA GLY A 91 -7.70 -14.01 4.17
C GLY A 91 -7.88 -13.12 2.93
N SER A 92 -7.78 -13.66 1.70
CA SER A 92 -7.95 -12.88 0.46
C SER A 92 -9.27 -12.09 0.41
N GLY A 93 -10.37 -12.68 0.90
CA GLY A 93 -11.68 -12.03 0.88
C GLY A 93 -11.76 -10.82 1.82
N ALA A 94 -11.20 -10.93 3.03
CA ALA A 94 -11.12 -9.81 3.95
C ALA A 94 -10.21 -8.71 3.38
N LEU A 95 -9.05 -9.09 2.83
CA LEU A 95 -8.17 -8.12 2.18
C LEU A 95 -8.84 -7.40 1.00
N GLU A 96 -9.63 -8.10 0.19
CA GLU A 96 -10.40 -7.50 -0.91
C GLU A 96 -11.44 -6.49 -0.41
N GLU A 97 -12.15 -6.82 0.68
CA GLU A 97 -13.15 -5.96 1.33
C GLU A 97 -12.51 -4.66 1.83
N GLU A 98 -11.47 -4.77 2.66
CA GLU A 98 -10.81 -3.59 3.27
C GLU A 98 -10.10 -2.72 2.22
N LEU A 99 -9.53 -3.33 1.16
CA LEU A 99 -8.98 -2.56 0.04
C LEU A 99 -10.08 -1.80 -0.71
N GLY A 100 -11.30 -2.34 -0.76
CA GLY A 100 -12.48 -1.67 -1.30
C GLY A 100 -12.88 -0.44 -0.49
N ASP A 101 -12.88 -0.54 0.84
CA ASP A 101 -13.23 0.57 1.73
C ASP A 101 -12.14 1.66 1.75
N LEU A 102 -10.86 1.27 1.72
CA LEU A 102 -9.77 2.23 1.52
C LEU A 102 -9.87 2.93 0.14
N LEU A 103 -10.24 2.20 -0.92
CA LEU A 103 -10.51 2.77 -2.24
C LEU A 103 -11.69 3.74 -2.20
N PHE A 104 -12.74 3.44 -1.44
CA PHE A 104 -13.87 4.35 -1.23
C PHE A 104 -13.43 5.69 -0.66
N GLN A 105 -12.56 5.70 0.35
CA GLN A 105 -12.04 6.95 0.92
C GLN A 105 -11.32 7.81 -0.14
N VAL A 106 -10.54 7.19 -1.03
CA VAL A 106 -9.86 7.88 -2.14
C VAL A 106 -10.88 8.49 -3.12
N VAL A 107 -11.88 7.71 -3.54
CA VAL A 107 -12.91 8.17 -4.48
C VAL A 107 -13.78 9.26 -3.85
N PHE A 108 -14.12 9.16 -2.57
CA PHE A 108 -14.91 10.15 -1.85
C PHE A 108 -14.16 11.47 -1.73
N HIS A 109 -12.87 11.45 -1.35
CA HIS A 109 -12.06 12.66 -1.34
C HIS A 109 -11.93 13.29 -2.73
N ALA A 110 -11.74 12.49 -3.78
CA ALA A 110 -11.71 13.00 -5.14
C ALA A 110 -13.06 13.62 -5.54
N ARG A 111 -14.19 13.03 -5.12
CA ARG A 111 -15.52 13.59 -5.37
C ARG A 111 -15.74 14.92 -4.65
N ILE A 112 -15.33 15.04 -3.38
CA ILE A 112 -15.40 16.30 -2.62
C ILE A 112 -14.58 17.40 -3.33
N ALA A 113 -13.38 17.08 -3.80
CA ALA A 113 -12.56 18.04 -4.54
C ALA A 113 -13.18 18.44 -5.89
N ALA A 114 -13.87 17.51 -6.55
CA ALA A 114 -14.57 17.76 -7.81
C ALA A 114 -15.80 18.67 -7.62
N ASP A 115 -16.51 18.56 -6.49
CA ASP A 115 -17.63 19.48 -6.15
C ASP A 115 -17.18 20.95 -6.13
N ASP A 116 -15.95 21.20 -5.69
CA ASP A 116 -15.32 22.52 -5.65
C ASP A 116 -14.55 22.89 -6.94
N GLY A 117 -14.55 22.04 -7.96
CA GLY A 117 -13.83 22.25 -9.22
C GLY A 117 -12.30 22.28 -9.08
N ARG A 118 -11.73 21.57 -8.10
CA ARG A 118 -10.28 21.57 -7.82
C ARG A 118 -9.52 20.48 -8.57
N PHE A 119 -9.92 19.22 -8.36
CA PHE A 119 -9.39 18.03 -9.03
C PHE A 119 -10.41 16.90 -8.92
N ASP A 120 -10.28 15.88 -9.78
CA ASP A 120 -11.14 14.70 -9.75
C ASP A 120 -10.34 13.39 -9.64
N LEU A 121 -11.05 12.25 -9.71
CA LEU A 121 -10.43 10.93 -9.64
C LEU A 121 -9.48 10.66 -10.82
N ALA A 122 -9.77 11.23 -12.00
CA ALA A 122 -8.90 11.08 -13.17
C ALA A 122 -7.59 11.86 -12.99
N ASP A 123 -7.63 13.03 -12.35
CA ASP A 123 -6.42 13.78 -11.97
C ASP A 123 -5.58 13.02 -10.96
N VAL A 124 -6.20 12.41 -9.94
CA VAL A 124 -5.50 11.56 -8.97
C VAL A 124 -4.81 10.38 -9.66
N ALA A 125 -5.54 9.66 -10.52
CA ALA A 125 -5.03 8.50 -11.25
C ALA A 125 -3.89 8.87 -12.21
N ARG A 126 -4.04 9.94 -12.98
CA ARG A 126 -3.00 10.47 -13.87
C ARG A 126 -1.76 10.92 -13.10
N GLY A 127 -1.95 11.62 -11.98
CA GLY A 127 -0.85 12.09 -11.15
C GLY A 127 -0.01 10.96 -10.53
N ILE A 128 -0.64 9.85 -10.10
CA ILE A 128 0.11 8.67 -9.65
C ILE A 128 0.74 7.91 -10.82
N HIS A 129 0.03 7.74 -11.93
CA HIS A 129 0.52 7.06 -13.14
C HIS A 129 1.80 7.72 -13.67
N ASP A 130 1.75 9.01 -13.98
CA ASP A 130 2.87 9.73 -14.61
C ASP A 130 4.08 9.76 -13.67
N LYS A 131 3.84 9.95 -12.37
CA LYS A 131 4.87 9.90 -11.33
C LYS A 131 5.53 8.53 -11.22
N LEU A 132 4.76 7.43 -11.30
CA LEU A 132 5.32 6.09 -11.24
C LEU A 132 6.07 5.76 -12.53
N ARG A 133 5.57 6.14 -13.71
CA ARG A 133 6.29 5.96 -14.98
C ARG A 133 7.65 6.67 -14.95
N HIS A 134 7.65 7.95 -14.57
CA HIS A 134 8.87 8.75 -14.47
C HIS A 134 9.90 8.16 -13.48
N ARG A 135 9.44 7.58 -12.36
CA ARG A 135 10.33 6.99 -11.34
C ARG A 135 10.77 5.56 -11.63
N HIS A 136 10.31 4.94 -12.72
CA HIS A 136 10.76 3.63 -13.18
C HIS A 136 11.39 3.69 -14.58
N PRO A 137 12.46 4.49 -14.78
CA PRO A 137 13.10 4.65 -16.08
C PRO A 137 13.72 3.34 -16.62
N HIS A 138 13.99 2.38 -15.75
CA HIS A 138 14.46 1.03 -16.09
C HIS A 138 13.36 0.14 -16.69
N VAL A 139 12.07 0.44 -16.42
CA VAL A 139 10.92 -0.23 -17.03
C VAL A 139 10.37 0.58 -18.20
N PHE A 140 10.32 1.90 -18.04
CA PHE A 140 9.81 2.84 -19.03
C PHE A 140 10.94 3.77 -19.45
N PRO A 141 11.64 3.46 -20.56
CA PRO A 141 12.72 4.30 -21.03
C PRO A 141 12.27 5.77 -21.17
N PRO A 142 13.10 6.73 -20.74
CA PRO A 142 12.82 8.15 -20.90
C PRO A 142 12.65 8.52 -22.37
N GLU A 143 11.90 9.59 -22.62
CA GLU A 143 11.82 10.13 -23.98
C GLU A 143 13.19 10.70 -24.41
N PRO A 144 13.52 10.70 -25.72
CA PRO A 144 14.78 11.25 -26.20
C PRO A 144 14.98 12.71 -25.76
N GLY A 145 16.02 12.96 -24.96
CA GLY A 145 16.35 14.30 -24.46
C GLY A 145 16.05 14.54 -22.97
N GLU A 146 15.47 13.57 -22.26
CA GLU A 146 15.41 13.60 -20.79
C GLU A 146 16.78 13.23 -20.20
N ASP A 147 17.25 14.02 -19.23
CA ASP A 147 18.55 13.81 -18.57
C ASP A 147 18.48 12.61 -17.62
N THR A 148 19.13 11.52 -18.02
CA THR A 148 19.25 10.29 -17.23
C THR A 148 20.68 9.94 -16.87
N ASP A 149 21.63 10.85 -17.07
CA ASP A 149 23.05 10.57 -16.85
C ASP A 149 23.37 10.27 -15.37
N ALA A 150 22.50 10.72 -14.46
CA ALA A 150 22.60 10.43 -13.03
C ALA A 150 22.04 9.05 -12.61
N LEU A 151 21.37 8.33 -13.51
CA LEU A 151 20.72 7.06 -13.18
C LEU A 151 21.68 5.88 -13.31
N ARG A 152 21.68 5.03 -12.30
CA ARG A 152 22.49 3.81 -12.29
C ARG A 152 21.83 2.71 -13.14
N PRO A 153 22.62 1.87 -13.81
CA PRO A 153 22.13 0.59 -14.31
C PRO A 153 21.48 -0.20 -13.19
N VAL A 154 20.32 -0.80 -13.45
CA VAL A 154 19.56 -1.55 -12.45
C VAL A 154 19.88 -3.03 -12.58
N SER A 155 20.44 -3.62 -11.50
CA SER A 155 20.71 -5.07 -11.42
C SER A 155 19.93 -5.75 -10.29
N ASP A 156 19.53 -4.99 -9.27
CA ASP A 156 18.75 -5.49 -8.13
C ASP A 156 17.78 -4.42 -7.56
N SER A 157 17.04 -4.78 -6.51
CA SER A 157 16.08 -3.89 -5.84
C SER A 157 16.76 -2.73 -5.10
N GLY A 158 18.03 -2.87 -4.71
CA GLY A 158 18.83 -1.80 -4.11
C GLY A 158 19.11 -0.68 -5.09
N ASP A 159 19.46 -1.02 -6.34
CA ASP A 159 19.66 -0.04 -7.43
C ASP A 159 18.36 0.71 -7.74
N VAL A 160 17.21 0.00 -7.76
CA VAL A 160 15.89 0.62 -7.94
C VAL A 160 15.61 1.65 -6.85
N LEU A 161 15.85 1.29 -5.58
CA LEU A 161 15.62 2.19 -4.44
C LEU A 161 16.54 3.42 -4.48
N ALA A 162 17.80 3.25 -4.89
CA ALA A 162 18.75 4.36 -5.01
C ALA A 162 18.33 5.34 -6.12
N ASN A 163 17.98 4.84 -7.30
CA ASN A 163 17.48 5.66 -8.41
C ASN A 163 16.18 6.39 -8.02
N TRP A 164 15.26 5.68 -7.35
CA TRP A 164 14.00 6.26 -6.87
C TRP A 164 14.21 7.41 -5.89
N ASP A 165 15.16 7.29 -4.96
CA ASP A 165 15.50 8.36 -4.03
C ASP A 165 16.18 9.54 -4.74
N ALA A 166 17.07 9.29 -5.71
CA ALA A 166 17.71 10.33 -6.51
C ALA A 166 16.69 11.16 -7.31
N ILE A 167 15.77 10.50 -8.02
CA ILE A 167 14.69 11.15 -8.79
C ILE A 167 13.81 11.98 -7.85
N LYS A 168 13.44 11.43 -6.69
CA LYS A 168 12.65 12.17 -5.67
C LYS A 168 13.34 13.43 -5.16
N GLN A 169 14.66 13.43 -5.02
CA GLN A 169 15.40 14.62 -4.58
C GLN A 169 15.41 15.69 -5.68
N ALA A 170 15.63 15.29 -6.93
CA ALA A 170 15.61 16.20 -8.07
C ALA A 170 14.22 16.87 -8.28
N GLU A 171 13.13 16.11 -8.15
CA GLU A 171 11.75 16.61 -8.33
C GLU A 171 11.34 17.67 -7.29
N LYS A 172 11.78 17.53 -6.04
CA LYS A 172 11.19 18.26 -4.91
C LYS A 172 12.00 19.45 -4.41
N GLY A 173 13.21 19.68 -4.95
CA GLY A 173 14.07 20.81 -4.58
C GLY A 173 14.17 21.01 -3.06
N ARG A 174 14.35 19.91 -2.32
CA ARG A 174 14.25 19.92 -0.84
C ARG A 174 15.48 20.54 -0.22
N ASP A 175 15.28 21.46 0.72
CA ASP A 175 16.35 22.06 1.53
C ASP A 175 16.91 21.05 2.55
N SER A 176 16.08 20.09 2.99
CA SER A 176 16.47 19.03 3.91
C SER A 176 16.14 17.64 3.39
N VAL A 177 17.05 16.68 3.62
CA VAL A 177 16.79 15.26 3.33
C VAL A 177 15.57 14.74 4.10
N LEU A 178 15.19 15.34 5.22
CA LEU A 178 14.06 14.92 6.03
C LEU A 178 12.71 15.44 5.53
N ASP A 179 12.70 16.36 4.55
CA ASP A 179 11.46 17.02 4.11
C ASP A 179 10.44 16.04 3.52
N GLY A 180 9.17 16.18 3.92
CA GLY A 180 8.10 15.28 3.50
C GLY A 180 8.15 13.88 4.11
N ILE A 181 8.67 13.74 5.33
CA ILE A 181 8.21 12.70 6.26
C ILE A 181 6.91 13.24 6.88
N PRO A 182 5.75 12.58 6.67
CA PRO A 182 4.50 13.06 7.26
C PRO A 182 4.57 13.06 8.79
N PRO A 183 4.18 14.15 9.47
CA PRO A 183 4.18 14.23 10.94
C PRO A 183 3.11 13.35 11.57
N THR A 184 2.13 12.89 10.78
CA THR A 184 1.04 12.03 11.22
C THR A 184 1.40 10.54 11.21
N LEU A 185 2.60 10.18 10.75
CA LEU A 185 3.04 8.79 10.83
C LEU A 185 3.27 8.38 12.29
N PRO A 186 3.01 7.11 12.64
CA PRO A 186 3.41 6.55 13.91
C PRO A 186 4.91 6.72 14.20
N ALA A 187 5.26 6.80 15.48
CA ALA A 187 6.57 7.24 15.91
C ALA A 187 7.71 6.30 15.44
N LEU A 188 7.50 4.98 15.39
CA LEU A 188 8.53 4.04 14.94
C LEU A 188 8.71 4.14 13.41
N ALA A 189 7.60 4.26 12.66
CA ALA A 189 7.66 4.50 11.22
C ALA A 189 8.38 5.83 10.86
N VAL A 190 8.16 6.90 11.63
CA VAL A 190 8.92 8.16 11.50
C VAL A 190 10.40 7.92 11.79
N ALA A 191 10.73 7.26 12.91
CA ALA A 191 12.10 6.95 13.30
C ALA A 191 12.86 6.18 12.22
N GLN A 192 12.24 5.15 11.64
CA GLN A 192 12.85 4.36 10.55
C GLN A 192 13.03 5.18 9.27
N LYS A 193 12.08 6.05 8.90
CA LYS A 193 12.22 6.96 7.74
C LYS A 193 13.30 8.00 7.96
N VAL A 194 13.42 8.58 9.16
CA VAL A 194 14.49 9.53 9.50
C VAL A 194 15.85 8.83 9.42
N ALA A 195 16.01 7.68 10.07
CA ALA A 195 17.25 6.90 10.05
C ALA A 195 17.67 6.51 8.62
N ARG A 196 16.71 6.09 7.78
CA ARG A 196 16.94 5.81 6.36
C ARG A 196 17.56 7.00 5.64
N ARG A 197 16.95 8.17 5.76
CA ARG A 197 17.35 9.35 4.99
C ARG A 197 18.64 9.97 5.53
N ALA A 198 18.84 9.94 6.85
CA ALA A 198 20.09 10.34 7.48
C ALA A 198 21.25 9.44 7.06
N GLY A 199 21.04 8.12 6.91
CA GLY A 199 22.07 7.19 6.45
C GLY A 199 22.58 7.42 5.02
N GLY A 200 21.88 8.24 4.23
CA GLY A 200 22.36 8.68 2.89
C GLY A 200 23.23 9.94 2.92
N LEU A 201 23.44 10.55 4.09
CA LEU A 201 24.30 11.73 4.26
C LEU A 201 25.65 11.32 4.86
N ASP A 202 26.73 11.71 4.19
CA ASP A 202 28.08 11.55 4.73
C ASP A 202 28.24 12.34 6.04
N GLY A 203 28.60 11.64 7.12
CA GLY A 203 28.84 12.24 8.44
C GLY A 203 27.59 12.53 9.27
N ALA A 204 26.39 12.05 8.86
CA ALA A 204 25.21 12.14 9.70
C ALA A 204 25.42 11.43 11.06
N PRO A 205 24.88 11.99 12.17
CA PRO A 205 24.91 11.31 13.46
C PRO A 205 24.25 9.94 13.36
N LEU A 206 24.93 8.91 13.84
CA LEU A 206 24.31 7.61 13.99
C LEU A 206 23.24 7.69 15.09
N PRO A 207 22.10 7.03 14.90
CA PRO A 207 21.17 6.83 16.00
C PRO A 207 21.90 6.13 17.15
N PRO A 208 21.56 6.44 18.41
CA PRO A 208 22.18 5.81 19.56
C PRO A 208 22.00 4.28 19.47
N ALA A 209 23.05 3.52 19.79
CA ALA A 209 22.95 2.07 19.90
C ALA A 209 21.98 1.76 21.05
N ALA A 210 21.02 0.85 20.87
CA ALA A 210 20.07 0.50 21.92
C ALA A 210 20.78 -0.26 23.07
N PRO A 211 20.99 0.33 24.26
CA PRO A 211 21.41 -0.44 25.42
C PRO A 211 20.25 -1.31 25.90
N LEU A 212 20.53 -2.42 26.59
CA LEU A 212 19.50 -3.28 27.21
C LEU A 212 18.90 -2.65 28.49
N ASP A 213 19.57 -1.65 29.07
CA ASP A 213 19.13 -0.98 30.29
C ASP A 213 18.13 0.14 30.00
N LEU A 214 17.01 0.12 30.73
CA LEU A 214 15.98 1.14 30.62
C LEU A 214 16.46 2.47 31.25
N PRO A 215 16.41 3.57 30.50
CA PRO A 215 16.66 4.92 31.00
C PRO A 215 15.60 5.31 32.05
N GLY A 216 16.00 6.12 33.03
CA GLY A 216 15.10 6.65 34.05
C GLY A 216 14.33 7.90 33.64
N ASP A 217 14.43 8.33 32.38
CA ASP A 217 13.77 9.52 31.84
C ASP A 217 13.25 9.32 30.40
N ASP A 218 12.26 10.14 30.02
CA ASP A 218 11.57 10.06 28.72
C ASP A 218 12.51 10.27 27.54
N ARG A 219 13.54 11.10 27.70
CA ARG A 219 14.50 11.41 26.64
C ARG A 219 15.33 10.18 26.31
N GLY A 220 15.91 9.55 27.32
CA GLY A 220 16.65 8.32 27.15
C GLY A 220 15.77 7.23 26.57
N LEU A 221 14.53 7.09 27.04
CA LEU A 221 13.59 6.10 26.50
C LEU A 221 13.34 6.35 25.00
N GLY A 222 13.15 7.60 24.60
CA GLY A 222 13.03 7.99 23.19
C GLY A 222 14.26 7.64 22.36
N ASP A 223 15.47 7.91 22.88
CA ASP A 223 16.74 7.55 22.25
C ASP A 223 16.88 6.02 22.08
N LEU A 224 16.50 5.24 23.10
CA LEU A 224 16.50 3.78 23.05
C LEU A 224 15.52 3.24 22.00
N LEU A 225 14.29 3.77 21.94
CA LEU A 225 13.28 3.39 20.94
C LEU A 225 13.72 3.74 19.52
N LEU A 226 14.33 4.92 19.32
CA LEU A 226 14.92 5.33 18.04
C LEU A 226 16.05 4.38 17.61
N GLY A 227 16.95 4.03 18.53
CA GLY A 227 18.03 3.07 18.31
C GLY A 227 17.53 1.68 17.91
N LEU A 228 16.49 1.20 18.58
CA LEU A 228 15.81 -0.06 18.27
C LEU A 228 15.19 -0.02 16.86
N ALA A 229 14.42 1.02 16.55
CA ALA A 229 13.77 1.17 15.25
C ALA A 229 14.80 1.23 14.10
N ALA A 230 15.90 1.98 14.30
CA ALA A 230 16.99 2.07 13.33
C ALA A 230 17.72 0.73 13.15
N SER A 231 17.91 -0.04 14.23
CA SER A 231 18.54 -1.37 14.19
C SER A 231 17.64 -2.39 13.51
N ALA A 232 16.34 -2.39 13.79
CA ALA A 232 15.36 -3.22 13.07
C ALA A 232 15.43 -2.97 11.56
N ARG A 233 15.51 -1.69 11.16
CA ARG A 233 15.63 -1.33 9.74
C ARG A 233 16.90 -1.89 9.09
N SER A 234 18.06 -1.84 9.75
CA SER A 234 19.33 -2.26 9.15
C SER A 234 19.34 -3.74 8.77
N VAL A 235 18.46 -4.54 9.37
CA VAL A 235 18.24 -5.96 9.06
C VAL A 235 16.93 -6.23 8.30
N GLY A 236 16.26 -5.19 7.79
CA GLY A 236 15.08 -5.31 6.94
C GLY A 236 13.74 -5.51 7.66
N LEU A 237 13.67 -5.24 8.97
CA LEU A 237 12.44 -5.34 9.74
C LEU A 237 11.70 -3.99 9.81
N ASP A 238 10.38 -4.00 9.64
CA ASP A 238 9.51 -2.86 9.95
C ASP A 238 9.18 -2.85 11.45
N ALA A 239 9.59 -1.78 12.15
CA ALA A 239 9.49 -1.73 13.61
C ALA A 239 8.06 -1.45 14.07
N GLU A 240 7.26 -0.74 13.26
CA GLU A 240 5.87 -0.43 13.59
C GLU A 240 5.01 -1.69 13.46
N ASP A 241 5.14 -2.41 12.34
CA ASP A 241 4.43 -3.66 12.10
C ASP A 241 4.85 -4.74 13.12
N ALA A 242 6.16 -4.84 13.42
CA ALA A 242 6.65 -5.79 14.41
C ALA A 242 6.05 -5.55 15.81
N LEU A 243 5.94 -4.29 16.25
CA LEU A 243 5.30 -3.95 17.52
C LEU A 243 3.79 -4.19 17.47
N ARG A 244 3.11 -3.82 16.37
CA ARG A 244 1.67 -4.08 16.19
C ARG A 244 1.35 -5.57 16.35
N GLY A 245 2.06 -6.43 15.63
CA GLY A 245 1.88 -7.88 15.73
C GLY A 245 2.19 -8.44 17.12
N ALA A 246 3.17 -7.87 17.84
CA ALA A 246 3.48 -8.26 19.22
C ALA A 246 2.37 -7.87 20.20
N VAL A 247 1.81 -6.66 20.07
CA VAL A 247 0.67 -6.19 20.88
C VAL A 247 -0.57 -7.05 20.61
N ALA A 248 -0.82 -7.43 19.35
CA ALA A 248 -1.94 -8.30 18.99
C ALA A 248 -1.81 -9.69 19.66
N ARG A 249 -0.63 -10.32 19.61
CA ARG A 249 -0.36 -11.60 20.29
C ARG A 249 -0.53 -11.50 21.80
N TYR A 250 0.04 -10.47 22.43
CA TYR A 250 -0.10 -10.25 23.87
C TYR A 250 -1.57 -10.02 24.27
N SER A 251 -2.31 -9.26 23.48
CA SER A 251 -3.75 -9.04 23.70
C SER A 251 -4.54 -10.34 23.62
N ALA A 252 -4.20 -11.22 22.68
CA ALA A 252 -4.82 -12.54 22.57
C ALA A 252 -4.50 -13.43 23.79
N GLU A 253 -3.27 -13.40 24.30
CA GLU A 253 -2.88 -14.12 25.52
C GLU A 253 -3.66 -13.64 26.75
N VAL A 254 -3.84 -12.32 26.91
CA VAL A 254 -4.64 -11.72 27.99
C VAL A 254 -6.10 -12.17 27.90
N ARG A 255 -6.73 -12.07 26.73
CA ARG A 255 -8.12 -12.51 26.51
C ARG A 255 -8.31 -14.00 26.80
N ALA A 256 -7.35 -14.83 26.38
CA ALA A 256 -7.37 -16.27 26.67
C ALA A 256 -7.24 -16.57 28.17
N HIS A 257 -6.52 -15.74 28.93
CA HIS A 257 -6.41 -15.86 30.37
C HIS A 257 -7.71 -15.48 31.09
N GLU A 258 -8.36 -14.39 30.66
CA GLU A 258 -9.65 -13.93 31.18
C GLU A 258 -10.75 -14.99 30.96
N ALA A 259 -10.84 -15.54 29.74
CA ALA A 259 -11.83 -16.58 29.41
C ALA A 259 -11.69 -17.86 30.27
N ARG A 260 -10.48 -18.18 30.74
CA ARG A 260 -10.25 -19.33 31.65
C ARG A 260 -10.62 -19.03 33.11
N HIS A 261 -10.68 -17.76 33.50
CA HIS A 261 -11.08 -17.34 34.84
C HIS A 261 -12.61 -17.20 34.98
N ASP A 262 -13.31 -16.96 33.87
CA ASP A 262 -14.77 -16.82 33.82
C ASP A 262 -15.53 -18.14 33.58
N ASP A 263 -14.85 -19.30 33.50
CA ASP A 263 -15.48 -20.62 33.43
C ASP A 263 -15.61 -21.21 34.86
N PRO A 264 -16.77 -21.12 35.52
CA PRO A 264 -16.98 -21.80 36.79
C PRO A 264 -17.17 -23.27 36.43
N GLY A 265 -16.12 -24.08 36.60
CA GLY A 265 -16.12 -25.50 36.25
C GLY A 265 -17.38 -26.25 36.75
N PRO A 266 -17.70 -27.41 36.14
CA PRO A 266 -19.01 -28.04 36.28
C PRO A 266 -19.34 -28.34 37.74
N THR A 267 -20.43 -27.74 38.24
CA THR A 267 -21.02 -28.00 39.56
C THR A 267 -21.57 -29.41 39.68
#